data_AF-A0A4S2T7U0-F1
#
_entry.id   AF-A0A4S2T7U0-F1
#
_cell.length_a   1.000
_cell.length_b   1.000
_cell.length_c   1.000
_cell.angle_alpha   90.00
_cell.angle_beta   90.00
_cell.angle_gamma   90.00
#
_symmetry.space_group_name_H-M   'P 1'
#
loop_
_entity.id
_entity.type
_entity.pdbx_description
1 polymer ?
#
loop_
_entity_poly.entity_id
_entity_poly.type
_entity_poly.pdbx_seq_one_letter_code
_entity_poly.pdbx_strand_id
1 'polypeptide(L)'
;MSLQIGPCEAWPTELCCTTPEGMDAGDVERWTLVASNILWGLSGRRWGPCPVTVRPCRQSCLDSAFPSFQTGAGTGPWIPYIGADGRWRNASVCGCKSDCSCGELCEVYLPGPVYDVGEVNVGGEVLLPEQYRVDAPGKLTRVDGECWPTCQDLAAPPGAPGTFTVKYRWGLPLDAAAIAAVSELTCHLLKGCAPAGSCGCKSNRNLTRVVRQGVEMEMPDPTLIYSEGRTGLPMADMWLAMVNPYRLTSPSRAYSPDFQRPRVQQWP
;
A
#
# COMPACT_ATOMS: atom_id res chain seq x y z
N MET A 1 0.58 3.60 -11.12
CA MET A 1 1.18 3.43 -9.79
C MET A 1 2.66 3.47 -10.01
N SER A 2 3.37 4.30 -9.26
CA SER A 2 4.83 4.30 -9.25
C SER A 2 5.34 2.87 -9.04
N LEU A 3 6.43 2.51 -9.70
CA LEU A 3 7.07 1.22 -9.48
C LEU A 3 7.61 1.21 -8.05
N GLN A 4 6.88 0.60 -7.13
CA GLN A 4 7.39 0.34 -5.80
C GLN A 4 8.38 -0.83 -5.91
N ILE A 5 9.65 -0.55 -5.64
CA ILE A 5 10.76 -1.49 -5.78
C ILE A 5 11.02 -2.29 -4.50
N GLY A 6 10.47 -1.86 -3.35
CA GLY A 6 10.60 -2.50 -2.05
C GLY A 6 9.71 -1.84 -0.98
N PRO A 7 9.79 -2.26 0.29
CA PRO A 7 9.21 -1.52 1.40
C PRO A 7 9.91 -0.15 1.52
N CYS A 8 9.20 0.88 2.00
CA CYS A 8 9.78 2.22 2.12
C CYS A 8 10.83 2.32 3.22
N GLU A 9 10.65 1.54 4.28
CA GLU A 9 11.55 1.46 5.42
C GLU A 9 11.73 -0.01 5.80
N ALA A 10 12.79 -0.30 6.56
CA ALA A 10 12.97 -1.60 7.17
C ALA A 10 11.80 -1.89 8.13
N TRP A 11 11.25 -3.10 8.08
CA TRP A 11 10.16 -3.48 8.97
C TRP A 11 10.66 -3.58 10.41
N PRO A 12 9.82 -3.23 11.40
CA PRO A 12 10.16 -3.41 12.80
C PRO A 12 10.46 -4.87 13.12
N THR A 13 11.46 -5.11 13.97
CA THR A 13 11.89 -6.44 14.40
C THR A 13 11.95 -6.54 15.92
N GLU A 14 11.65 -7.74 16.42
CA GLU A 14 11.88 -8.19 17.79
C GLU A 14 12.76 -9.45 17.70
N LEU A 15 14.08 -9.23 17.65
CA LEU A 15 15.03 -10.31 17.36
C LEU A 15 15.01 -11.39 18.44
N CYS A 16 14.71 -12.63 18.03
CA CYS A 16 14.75 -13.81 18.90
C CYS A 16 16.15 -14.44 19.02
N CYS A 17 17.18 -13.78 18.48
CA CYS A 17 18.55 -14.26 18.46
C CYS A 17 19.52 -13.22 19.03
N THR A 18 20.66 -13.69 19.51
CA THR A 18 21.81 -12.84 19.78
C THR A 18 22.52 -12.48 18.48
N THR A 19 22.96 -11.23 18.37
CA THR A 19 23.82 -10.78 17.28
C THR A 19 25.14 -11.57 17.33
N PRO A 20 25.55 -12.24 16.23
CA PRO A 20 26.80 -12.98 16.19
C PRO A 20 28.03 -12.11 16.41
N GLU A 21 29.10 -12.68 16.95
CA GLU A 21 30.38 -11.98 17.09
C GLU A 21 30.90 -11.50 15.72
N GLY A 22 31.38 -10.25 15.68
CA GLY A 22 31.88 -9.62 14.47
C GLY A 22 30.80 -8.97 13.59
N MET A 23 29.55 -8.89 14.06
CA MET A 23 28.49 -8.07 13.46
C MET A 23 28.19 -6.85 14.35
N ASP A 24 27.96 -5.72 13.71
CA ASP A 24 27.60 -4.47 14.39
C ASP A 24 26.12 -4.09 14.17
N ALA A 25 25.72 -2.92 14.67
CA ALA A 25 24.36 -2.41 14.49
C ALA A 25 24.01 -2.11 13.02
N GLY A 26 25.00 -1.71 12.20
CA GLY A 26 24.80 -1.46 10.78
C GLY A 26 24.54 -2.75 9.99
N ASP A 27 25.17 -3.85 10.37
CA ASP A 27 24.84 -5.17 9.83
C ASP A 27 23.41 -5.58 10.17
N VAL A 28 22.96 -5.35 11.40
CA VAL A 28 21.59 -5.64 11.82
C VAL A 28 20.57 -4.84 11.00
N GLU A 29 20.81 -3.54 10.80
CA GLU A 29 19.93 -2.70 9.99
C GLU A 29 19.89 -3.18 8.53
N ARG A 30 21.07 -3.46 7.95
CA ARG A 30 21.18 -4.00 6.59
C ARG A 30 20.41 -5.30 6.43
N TRP A 31 20.59 -6.27 7.32
CA TRP A 31 19.93 -7.58 7.20
C TRP A 31 18.44 -7.49 7.49
N THR A 32 18.00 -6.58 8.36
CA THR A 32 16.59 -6.26 8.57
C THR A 32 15.96 -5.74 7.28
N LEU A 33 16.63 -4.82 6.57
CA LEU A 33 16.14 -4.29 5.30
C LEU A 33 16.06 -5.39 4.22
N VAL A 34 17.06 -6.27 4.14
CA VAL A 34 17.06 -7.40 3.20
C VAL A 34 15.91 -8.37 3.51
N ALA A 35 15.71 -8.73 4.79
CA ALA A 35 14.62 -9.58 5.22
C ALA A 35 13.26 -8.97 4.88
N SER A 36 13.09 -7.67 5.14
CA SER A 36 11.89 -6.91 4.82
C SER A 36 11.60 -6.92 3.31
N ASN A 37 12.62 -6.74 2.46
CA ASN A 37 12.46 -6.80 1.00
C ASN A 37 12.02 -8.18 0.51
N ILE A 38 12.62 -9.25 1.04
CA ILE A 38 12.27 -10.63 0.67
C ILE A 38 10.82 -10.92 1.05
N LEU A 39 10.43 -10.67 2.30
CA LEU A 39 9.08 -10.93 2.78
C LEU A 39 8.04 -10.02 2.12
N TRP A 40 8.38 -8.77 1.81
CA TRP A 40 7.52 -7.88 1.04
C TRP A 40 7.24 -8.44 -0.36
N GLY A 41 8.27 -8.95 -1.05
CA GLY A 41 8.11 -9.62 -2.34
C GLY A 41 7.24 -10.87 -2.25
N LEU A 42 7.54 -11.76 -1.30
CA LEU A 42 6.83 -13.04 -1.11
C LEU A 42 5.39 -12.87 -0.59
N SER A 43 5.08 -11.78 0.10
CA SER A 43 3.72 -11.47 0.59
C SER A 43 2.82 -10.76 -0.43
N GLY A 44 3.30 -10.63 -1.68
CA GLY A 44 2.57 -10.01 -2.78
C GLY A 44 2.65 -8.49 -2.84
N ARG A 45 3.67 -7.88 -2.21
CA ARG A 45 4.02 -6.46 -2.35
C ARG A 45 2.98 -5.47 -1.80
N ARG A 46 2.29 -5.82 -0.70
CA ARG A 46 1.16 -5.04 -0.13
C ARG A 46 1.37 -4.54 1.30
N TRP A 47 2.39 -5.06 1.99
CA TRP A 47 2.61 -4.84 3.41
C TRP A 47 3.64 -3.73 3.66
N GLY A 48 3.52 -3.03 4.79
CA GLY A 48 4.42 -1.95 5.16
C GLY A 48 3.88 -0.58 4.72
N PRO A 49 3.45 0.26 5.68
CA PRO A 49 3.00 1.61 5.40
C PRO A 49 4.10 2.45 4.77
N CYS A 50 3.79 3.11 3.65
CA CYS A 50 4.71 3.90 2.86
C CYS A 50 4.20 5.35 2.75
N PRO A 51 4.98 6.37 3.16
CA PRO A 51 4.54 7.76 3.08
C PRO A 51 4.42 8.18 1.62
N VAL A 52 3.31 8.83 1.29
CA VAL A 52 3.04 9.38 -0.04
C VAL A 52 2.41 10.77 0.11
N THR A 53 2.87 11.69 -0.73
CA THR A 53 2.27 13.01 -0.87
C THR A 53 1.52 13.06 -2.19
N VAL A 54 0.21 13.26 -2.12
CA VAL A 54 -0.65 13.38 -3.29
C VAL A 54 -1.24 14.77 -3.39
N ARG A 55 -1.50 15.18 -4.62
CA ARG A 55 -2.24 16.40 -4.94
C ARG A 55 -3.53 15.99 -5.65
N PRO A 56 -4.63 15.77 -4.91
CA PRO A 56 -5.86 15.31 -5.50
C PRO A 56 -6.50 16.39 -6.37
N CYS A 57 -6.96 16.01 -7.55
CA CYS A 57 -7.75 16.89 -8.41
C CYS A 57 -9.09 16.21 -8.70
N ARG A 58 -10.19 16.99 -8.69
CA ARG A 58 -11.47 16.49 -9.18
C ARG A 58 -11.43 16.39 -10.71
N GLN A 59 -12.02 15.35 -11.27
CA GLN A 59 -12.09 15.10 -12.72
C GLN A 59 -12.63 16.31 -13.50
N SER A 60 -13.57 17.06 -12.89
CA SER A 60 -14.17 18.27 -13.47
C SER A 60 -13.20 19.41 -13.79
N CYS A 61 -11.96 19.40 -13.28
CA CYS A 61 -10.95 20.41 -13.62
C CYS A 61 -10.22 20.13 -14.94
N LEU A 62 -10.40 18.94 -15.52
CA LEU A 62 -9.89 18.56 -16.84
C LEU A 62 -11.01 18.50 -17.89
N ASP A 63 -12.27 18.40 -17.47
CA ASP A 63 -13.44 18.36 -18.35
C ASP A 63 -13.91 19.74 -18.85
N SER A 64 -13.17 20.82 -18.59
CA SER A 64 -13.45 22.11 -19.25
C SER A 64 -13.17 22.09 -20.75
N ALA A 65 -12.71 20.98 -21.31
CA ALA A 65 -12.33 20.85 -22.70
C ALA A 65 -12.59 19.46 -23.30
N PHE A 66 -13.85 19.02 -23.39
CA PHE A 66 -14.29 18.29 -24.59
C PHE A 66 -15.74 18.67 -24.93
N PRO A 67 -16.05 18.91 -26.22
CA PRO A 67 -17.32 19.41 -26.65
C PRO A 67 -18.35 18.30 -26.43
N SER A 68 -19.39 18.58 -25.65
CA SER A 68 -20.60 17.79 -25.79
C SER A 68 -20.98 17.82 -27.27
N PHE A 69 -21.22 16.65 -27.85
CA PHE A 69 -21.68 16.47 -29.23
C PHE A 69 -23.14 16.94 -29.41
N GLN A 70 -23.56 17.96 -28.66
CA GLN A 70 -24.82 18.66 -28.77
C GLN A 70 -24.60 20.14 -28.47
N THR A 71 -23.94 20.83 -29.40
CA THR A 71 -24.12 22.27 -29.58
C THR A 71 -25.62 22.57 -29.75
N GLY A 72 -26.25 23.12 -28.71
CA GLY A 72 -27.51 23.86 -28.86
C GLY A 72 -28.71 23.45 -27.98
N ALA A 73 -28.63 22.41 -27.16
CA ALA A 73 -29.71 22.10 -26.21
C ALA A 73 -29.09 21.69 -24.87
N GLY A 74 -29.26 22.54 -23.85
CA GLY A 74 -28.86 22.22 -22.49
C GLY A 74 -29.62 20.99 -22.00
N THR A 75 -29.00 19.82 -22.07
CA THR A 75 -29.43 18.68 -21.29
C THR A 75 -29.17 19.03 -19.84
N GLY A 76 -30.25 19.39 -19.12
CA GLY A 76 -30.22 19.50 -17.67
C GLY A 76 -29.71 18.21 -17.02
N PRO A 77 -29.66 18.13 -15.67
CA PRO A 77 -28.93 17.08 -14.95
C PRO A 77 -29.53 15.66 -15.09
N TRP A 78 -30.40 15.40 -16.05
CA TRP A 78 -31.26 14.22 -16.13
C TRP A 78 -30.66 13.13 -17.03
N ILE A 79 -30.36 11.97 -16.45
CA ILE A 79 -29.88 10.75 -17.12
C ILE A 79 -31.06 9.75 -17.23
N PRO A 80 -31.46 9.33 -18.43
CA PRO A 80 -32.51 8.33 -18.61
C PRO A 80 -32.02 6.92 -18.24
N TYR A 81 -32.84 6.15 -17.52
CA TYR A 81 -32.61 4.74 -17.18
C TYR A 81 -33.92 3.93 -17.20
N ILE A 82 -33.81 2.60 -17.32
CA ILE A 82 -34.95 1.68 -17.26
C ILE A 82 -34.99 1.08 -15.85
N GLY A 83 -36.11 1.25 -15.14
CA GLY A 83 -36.32 0.67 -13.82
C GLY A 83 -36.51 -0.85 -13.85
N ALA A 84 -36.43 -1.50 -12.68
CA ALA A 84 -36.70 -2.94 -12.54
C ALA A 84 -38.13 -3.34 -12.98
N ASP A 85 -39.04 -2.37 -13.08
CA ASP A 85 -40.40 -2.45 -13.61
C ASP A 85 -40.49 -2.21 -15.13
N GLY A 86 -39.37 -2.06 -15.85
CA GLY A 86 -39.32 -1.87 -17.30
C GLY A 86 -39.75 -0.48 -17.78
N ARG A 87 -39.94 0.48 -16.85
CA ARG A 87 -40.36 1.86 -17.18
C ARG A 87 -39.16 2.77 -17.34
N TRP A 88 -39.20 3.62 -18.37
CA TRP A 88 -38.23 4.70 -18.59
C TRP A 88 -38.43 5.80 -17.53
N ARG A 89 -37.34 6.18 -16.86
CA ARG A 89 -37.28 7.25 -15.87
C ARG A 89 -36.04 8.12 -16.11
N ASN A 90 -36.11 9.38 -15.70
CA ASN A 90 -34.98 10.31 -15.73
C ASN A 90 -34.48 10.55 -14.30
N ALA A 91 -33.20 10.32 -14.02
CA ALA A 91 -32.57 10.57 -12.72
C ALA A 91 -31.65 11.80 -12.79
N SER A 92 -31.70 12.69 -11.79
CA SER A 92 -30.74 13.80 -11.72
C SER A 92 -29.35 13.29 -11.33
N VAL A 93 -28.28 13.91 -11.85
CA VAL A 93 -26.91 13.66 -11.39
C VAL A 93 -26.83 14.10 -9.92
N CYS A 94 -26.74 13.11 -9.03
CA CYS A 94 -26.69 13.14 -7.55
C CYS A 94 -28.02 13.05 -6.76
N GLY A 95 -28.13 12.03 -5.90
CA GLY A 95 -28.94 12.02 -4.67
C GLY A 95 -30.11 11.04 -4.59
N CYS A 96 -29.89 9.83 -4.06
CA CYS A 96 -30.90 8.82 -3.75
C CYS A 96 -32.07 9.37 -2.92
N LYS A 97 -33.29 9.48 -3.47
CA LYS A 97 -34.46 10.01 -2.74
C LYS A 97 -35.26 8.98 -1.92
N SER A 98 -34.84 7.72 -1.88
CA SER A 98 -35.30 6.73 -0.89
C SER A 98 -34.43 5.48 -1.00
N ASP A 99 -33.72 5.18 0.09
CA ASP A 99 -32.77 4.08 0.34
C ASP A 99 -31.32 4.34 -0.13
N CYS A 100 -30.42 4.47 0.86
CA CYS A 100 -29.06 5.02 0.86
C CYS A 100 -28.99 6.57 0.96
N SER A 101 -28.33 7.07 2.00
CA SER A 101 -28.37 8.45 2.52
C SER A 101 -28.13 9.58 1.51
N CYS A 102 -28.97 10.61 1.57
CA CYS A 102 -29.05 11.73 0.64
C CYS A 102 -28.31 13.00 1.15
N GLY A 103 -27.02 12.88 1.46
CA GLY A 103 -26.15 14.03 1.69
C GLY A 103 -25.00 14.01 0.68
N GLU A 104 -24.72 15.12 0.01
CA GLU A 104 -23.48 15.23 -0.77
C GLU A 104 -22.30 15.24 0.22
N LEU A 105 -21.59 14.12 0.28
CA LEU A 105 -20.34 14.04 1.03
C LEU A 105 -19.25 14.72 0.19
N CYS A 106 -18.57 15.69 0.79
CA CYS A 106 -17.39 16.31 0.23
C CYS A 106 -16.21 15.32 0.32
N GLU A 107 -16.14 14.40 -0.64
CA GLU A 107 -15.17 13.30 -0.67
C GLU A 107 -14.12 13.47 -1.78
N VAL A 108 -12.90 13.00 -1.50
CA VAL A 108 -11.83 12.86 -2.50
C VAL A 108 -11.17 11.50 -2.40
N TYR A 109 -10.84 10.91 -3.55
CA TYR A 109 -10.23 9.58 -3.60
C TYR A 109 -8.72 9.63 -3.32
N LEU A 110 -8.28 8.85 -2.34
CA LEU A 110 -6.88 8.57 -2.06
C LEU A 110 -6.51 7.18 -2.62
N PRO A 111 -5.43 7.07 -3.40
CA PRO A 111 -4.97 5.79 -3.92
C PRO A 111 -4.55 4.79 -2.82
N GLY A 112 -4.99 3.54 -2.99
CA GLY A 112 -4.52 2.40 -2.20
C GLY A 112 -5.22 2.27 -0.84
N PRO A 113 -4.91 1.20 -0.08
CA PRO A 113 -5.35 1.09 1.30
C PRO A 113 -4.67 2.19 2.10
N VAL A 114 -5.46 3.16 2.56
CA VAL A 114 -4.99 4.25 3.44
C VAL A 114 -4.75 3.65 4.82
N TYR A 115 -3.51 3.73 5.29
CA TYR A 115 -3.14 3.30 6.64
C TYR A 115 -3.51 4.39 7.65
N ASP A 116 -2.97 5.60 7.45
CA ASP A 116 -3.28 6.79 8.22
C ASP A 116 -3.02 8.05 7.39
N VAL A 117 -3.65 9.15 7.77
CA VAL A 117 -3.46 10.47 7.17
C VAL A 117 -2.62 11.30 8.13
N GLY A 118 -1.43 11.70 7.70
CA GLY A 118 -0.50 12.47 8.52
C GLY A 118 -0.78 13.97 8.49
N GLU A 119 -1.06 14.53 7.31
CA GLU A 119 -1.29 15.97 7.14
C GLU A 119 -2.21 16.22 5.94
N VAL A 120 -3.21 17.09 6.12
CA VAL A 120 -4.02 17.62 5.03
C VAL A 120 -3.82 19.12 4.98
N ASN A 121 -3.30 19.63 3.86
CA ASN A 121 -3.02 21.04 3.66
C ASN A 121 -3.87 21.61 2.52
N VAL A 122 -4.66 22.65 2.82
CA VAL A 122 -5.49 23.39 1.87
C VAL A 122 -5.02 24.84 1.85
N GLY A 123 -4.36 25.27 0.78
CA GLY A 123 -3.97 26.67 0.57
C GLY A 123 -2.97 27.23 1.60
N GLY A 124 -2.23 26.36 2.29
CA GLY A 124 -1.33 26.74 3.40
C GLY A 124 -1.91 26.49 4.79
N GLU A 125 -3.22 26.22 4.90
CA GLU A 125 -3.87 25.85 6.15
C GLU A 125 -3.80 24.34 6.37
N VAL A 126 -3.23 23.92 7.50
CA VAL A 126 -3.24 22.50 7.91
C VAL A 126 -4.53 22.23 8.66
N LEU A 127 -5.35 21.34 8.10
CA LEU A 127 -6.60 20.94 8.73
C LEU A 127 -6.35 20.01 9.92
N LEU A 128 -7.17 20.15 10.96
CA LEU A 128 -7.14 19.28 12.12
C LEU A 128 -7.74 17.91 11.79
N PRO A 129 -7.26 16.81 12.41
CA PRO A 129 -7.81 15.47 12.19
C PRO A 129 -9.31 15.31 12.46
N GLU A 130 -9.89 16.21 13.25
CA GLU A 130 -11.34 16.23 13.55
C GLU A 130 -12.18 16.82 12.40
N GLN A 131 -11.56 17.53 11.46
CA GLN A 131 -12.23 18.18 10.32
C GLN A 131 -12.38 17.24 9.11
N TYR A 132 -11.79 16.05 9.16
CA TYR A 132 -11.91 15.04 8.11
C TYR A 132 -11.97 13.62 8.68
N ARG A 133 -12.45 12.68 7.87
CA ARG A 133 -12.39 11.24 8.14
C ARG A 133 -12.04 10.48 6.87
N VAL A 134 -11.55 9.26 7.02
CA VAL A 134 -11.31 8.35 5.88
C VAL A 134 -12.37 7.26 5.87
N ASP A 135 -13.23 7.29 4.86
CA ASP A 135 -14.24 6.27 4.60
C ASP A 135 -13.66 5.19 3.67
N ALA A 136 -14.11 3.94 3.82
CA ALA A 136 -13.63 2.84 2.96
C ALA A 136 -14.12 3.01 1.51
N PRO A 137 -13.29 2.74 0.47
CA PRO A 137 -11.93 2.20 0.48
C PRO A 137 -10.84 3.26 0.22
N GLY A 138 -10.75 4.32 1.05
CA GLY A 138 -9.76 5.40 0.88
C GLY A 138 -10.38 6.71 0.37
N LYS A 139 -11.62 6.99 0.76
CA LYS A 139 -12.30 8.26 0.49
C LYS A 139 -12.06 9.21 1.65
N LEU A 140 -11.35 10.29 1.40
CA LEU A 140 -11.15 11.35 2.40
C LEU A 140 -12.38 12.26 2.37
N THR A 141 -13.19 12.21 3.42
CA THR A 141 -14.45 12.96 3.55
C THR A 141 -14.28 14.08 4.55
N ARG A 142 -14.68 15.29 4.15
CA ARG A 142 -14.66 16.47 5.04
C ARG A 142 -15.89 16.49 5.94
N VAL A 143 -15.74 16.89 7.21
CA VAL A 143 -16.82 16.85 8.22
C VAL A 143 -17.11 18.20 8.89
N ASP A 144 -16.34 19.23 8.58
CA ASP A 144 -16.50 20.60 9.11
C ASP A 144 -17.58 21.43 8.39
N GLY A 145 -18.27 20.84 7.41
CA GLY A 145 -19.31 21.50 6.60
C GLY A 145 -18.79 22.22 5.37
N GLU A 146 -17.47 22.25 5.15
CA GLU A 146 -16.86 22.73 3.92
C GLU A 146 -16.57 21.59 2.94
N CYS A 147 -16.17 21.95 1.72
CA CYS A 147 -15.85 21.01 0.65
C CYS A 147 -14.37 21.06 0.28
N TRP A 148 -13.85 19.98 -0.31
CA TRP A 148 -12.49 19.97 -0.85
C TRP A 148 -12.41 20.92 -2.06
N PRO A 149 -11.27 21.63 -2.26
CA PRO A 149 -11.05 22.42 -3.45
C PRO A 149 -11.25 21.57 -4.70
N THR A 150 -12.07 22.06 -5.63
CA THR A 150 -12.34 21.35 -6.89
C THR A 150 -11.08 21.35 -7.76
N CYS A 151 -10.51 22.54 -7.96
CA CYS A 151 -9.30 22.78 -8.74
C CYS A 151 -8.19 23.35 -7.86
N GLN A 152 -6.94 23.07 -8.24
CA GLN A 152 -5.75 23.57 -7.58
C GLN A 152 -4.67 23.95 -8.59
N ASP A 153 -3.81 24.89 -8.21
CA ASP A 153 -2.65 25.26 -9.01
C ASP A 153 -1.52 24.24 -8.80
N LEU A 154 -1.37 23.32 -9.75
CA LEU A 154 -0.35 22.28 -9.72
C LEU A 154 1.08 22.79 -10.02
N ALA A 155 1.23 24.02 -10.53
CA ALA A 155 2.53 24.65 -10.74
C ALA A 155 3.05 25.33 -9.47
N ALA A 156 2.16 25.76 -8.58
CA ALA A 156 2.53 26.34 -7.29
C ALA A 156 3.10 25.26 -6.33
N PRO A 157 4.05 25.65 -5.46
CA PRO A 157 4.64 24.73 -4.49
C PRO A 157 3.61 24.25 -3.46
N PRO A 158 3.76 23.05 -2.89
CA PRO A 158 2.86 22.55 -1.85
C PRO A 158 2.76 23.53 -0.67
N GLY A 159 1.53 23.84 -0.25
CA GLY A 159 1.27 24.78 0.84
C GLY A 159 1.19 26.25 0.41
N ALA A 160 1.34 26.56 -0.88
CA ALA A 160 0.99 27.89 -1.40
C ALA A 160 -0.54 28.08 -1.49
N PRO A 161 -1.03 29.33 -1.52
CA PRO A 161 -2.43 29.63 -1.76
C PRO A 161 -2.94 28.93 -3.04
N GLY A 162 -4.13 28.33 -2.99
CA GLY A 162 -4.72 27.61 -4.12
C GLY A 162 -4.13 26.21 -4.37
N THR A 163 -3.34 25.66 -3.45
CA THR A 163 -2.86 24.27 -3.52
C THR A 163 -3.61 23.34 -2.57
N PHE A 164 -3.72 22.06 -2.92
CA PHE A 164 -4.32 21.03 -2.06
C PHE A 164 -3.42 19.81 -2.04
N THR A 165 -2.89 19.49 -0.85
CA THR A 165 -1.91 18.43 -0.64
C THR A 165 -2.33 17.53 0.52
N VAL A 166 -2.25 16.23 0.31
CA VAL A 166 -2.53 15.21 1.33
C VAL A 166 -1.29 14.35 1.50
N LYS A 167 -0.73 14.35 2.71
CA LYS A 167 0.34 13.43 3.12
C LYS A 167 -0.28 12.31 3.93
N TYR A 168 -0.15 11.08 3.43
CA TYR A 168 -0.71 9.90 4.10
C TYR A 168 0.22 8.71 3.88
N ARG A 169 0.05 7.64 4.66
CA ARG A 169 0.74 6.38 4.39
C ARG A 169 -0.22 5.40 3.75
N TRP A 170 0.21 4.76 2.67
CA TRP A 170 -0.54 3.65 2.07
C TRP A 170 0.07 2.30 2.46
N GLY A 171 -0.67 1.21 2.37
CA GLY A 171 -0.17 -0.15 2.63
C GLY A 171 -0.80 -0.79 3.86
N LEU A 172 -0.68 -2.11 3.96
CA LEU A 172 -1.24 -2.86 5.08
C LEU A 172 -0.35 -2.73 6.33
N PRO A 173 -0.95 -2.59 7.52
CA PRO A 173 -0.20 -2.60 8.78
C PRO A 173 0.55 -3.91 8.95
N LEU A 174 1.71 -3.87 9.61
CA LEU A 174 2.41 -5.07 10.02
C LEU A 174 1.86 -5.52 11.38
N ASP A 175 1.36 -6.74 11.45
CA ASP A 175 0.89 -7.36 12.69
C ASP A 175 2.04 -8.07 13.42
N ALA A 176 1.76 -8.57 14.64
CA ALA A 176 2.75 -9.30 15.42
C ALA A 176 3.31 -10.53 14.69
N ALA A 177 2.51 -11.18 13.84
CA ALA A 177 2.96 -12.31 13.03
C ALA A 177 3.96 -11.87 11.95
N ALA A 178 3.72 -10.73 11.28
CA ALA A 178 4.68 -10.15 10.34
C ALA A 178 6.00 -9.78 11.03
N ILE A 179 5.93 -9.19 12.24
CA ILE A 179 7.11 -8.82 13.04
C ILE A 179 7.91 -10.08 13.42
N ALA A 180 7.24 -11.14 13.87
CA ALA A 180 7.90 -12.41 14.18
C ALA A 180 8.57 -13.05 12.95
N ALA A 181 7.90 -13.02 11.79
CA ALA A 181 8.42 -13.54 10.53
C ALA A 181 9.68 -12.79 10.06
N VAL A 182 9.66 -11.45 10.06
CA VAL A 182 10.83 -10.66 9.68
C VAL A 182 11.97 -10.80 10.68
N SER A 183 11.66 -10.96 11.97
CA SER A 183 12.66 -11.18 13.02
C SER A 183 13.36 -12.53 12.87
N GLU A 184 12.61 -13.59 12.59
CA GLU A 184 13.17 -14.92 12.31
C GLU A 184 14.08 -14.91 11.08
N LEU A 185 13.63 -14.31 9.98
CA LEU A 185 14.43 -14.21 8.75
C LEU A 185 15.68 -13.36 8.96
N THR A 186 15.57 -12.24 9.67
CA THR A 186 16.72 -11.39 10.01
C THR A 186 17.74 -12.17 10.83
N CYS A 187 17.29 -12.89 11.86
CA CYS A 187 18.14 -13.75 12.67
C CYS A 187 18.83 -14.86 11.88
N HIS A 188 18.12 -15.47 10.93
CA HIS A 188 18.70 -16.47 10.03
C HIS A 188 19.79 -15.86 9.15
N LEU A 189 19.56 -14.69 8.57
CA LEU A 189 20.52 -13.98 7.74
C LEU A 189 21.75 -13.55 8.54
N LEU A 190 21.56 -13.00 9.74
CA LEU A 190 22.67 -12.62 10.64
C LEU A 190 23.57 -13.83 10.94
N LYS A 191 22.99 -14.92 11.44
CA LYS A 191 23.76 -16.13 11.76
C LYS A 191 24.42 -16.76 10.53
N GLY A 192 23.76 -16.71 9.38
CA GLY A 192 24.25 -17.36 8.17
C GLY A 192 25.30 -16.55 7.39
N CYS A 193 25.22 -15.24 7.44
CA CYS A 193 26.16 -14.35 6.77
C CYS A 193 27.35 -13.93 7.65
N ALA A 194 27.32 -14.18 8.97
CA ALA A 194 28.43 -13.90 9.89
C ALA A 194 29.75 -14.55 9.44
N PRO A 195 30.92 -13.99 9.82
CA PRO A 195 32.24 -14.55 9.48
C PRO A 195 32.37 -16.04 9.82
N ALA A 196 31.93 -16.42 11.03
CA ALA A 196 31.90 -17.80 11.53
C ALA A 196 30.58 -18.55 11.22
N GLY A 197 29.70 -17.97 10.41
CA GLY A 197 28.38 -18.53 10.10
C GLY A 197 28.48 -19.81 9.27
N SER A 198 27.67 -20.81 9.62
CA SER A 198 27.61 -22.10 8.92
C SER A 198 26.23 -22.43 8.34
N CYS A 199 25.28 -21.49 8.36
CA CYS A 199 23.92 -21.64 7.81
C CYS A 199 23.61 -20.53 6.79
N GLY A 200 22.43 -20.55 6.16
CA GLY A 200 21.95 -19.48 5.28
C GLY A 200 22.90 -19.15 4.11
N CYS A 201 23.41 -17.91 4.09
CA CYS A 201 24.21 -17.34 3.00
C CYS A 201 25.45 -18.16 2.62
N LYS A 202 26.11 -18.76 3.61
CA LYS A 202 27.35 -19.54 3.45
C LYS A 202 27.11 -21.05 3.52
N SER A 203 25.84 -21.49 3.61
CA SER A 203 25.51 -22.90 3.67
C SER A 203 25.84 -23.62 2.37
N ASN A 204 26.34 -24.86 2.47
CA ASN A 204 26.46 -25.74 1.30
C ASN A 204 25.06 -26.18 0.85
N ARG A 205 24.65 -25.75 -0.35
CA ARG A 205 23.31 -26.01 -0.90
C ARG A 205 23.07 -27.46 -1.30
N ASN A 206 24.11 -28.28 -1.44
CA ASN A 206 23.98 -29.70 -1.82
C ASN A 206 23.98 -30.63 -0.60
N LEU A 207 23.94 -30.08 0.61
CA LEU A 207 24.03 -30.85 1.83
C LEU A 207 22.63 -31.39 2.19
N THR A 208 22.46 -32.71 2.11
CA THR A 208 21.18 -33.40 2.36
C THR A 208 21.06 -33.99 3.76
N ARG A 209 22.19 -34.18 4.45
CA ARG A 209 22.23 -34.82 5.78
C ARG A 209 23.35 -34.26 6.65
N VAL A 210 23.03 -33.87 7.88
CA VAL A 210 24.00 -33.52 8.93
C VAL A 210 23.88 -34.51 10.07
N VAL A 211 25.01 -35.09 10.48
CA VAL A 211 25.10 -35.90 11.71
C VAL A 211 26.07 -35.20 12.66
N ARG A 212 25.60 -34.75 13.82
CA ARG A 212 26.44 -34.15 14.88
C ARG A 212 25.94 -34.58 16.26
N GLN A 213 26.87 -35.00 17.12
CA GLN A 213 26.59 -35.38 18.52
C GLN A 213 25.41 -36.36 18.68
N GLY A 214 25.25 -37.31 17.74
CA GLY A 214 24.16 -38.29 17.78
C GLY A 214 22.80 -37.78 17.30
N VAL A 215 22.69 -36.53 16.85
CA VAL A 215 21.51 -35.99 16.19
C VAL A 215 21.72 -36.04 14.67
N GLU A 216 20.83 -36.75 13.99
CA GLU A 216 20.75 -36.81 12.53
C GLU A 216 19.63 -35.90 12.06
N MET A 217 19.97 -34.92 11.21
CA MET A 217 19.00 -34.02 10.57
C MET A 217 19.08 -34.23 9.07
N GLU A 218 17.94 -34.57 8.46
CA GLU A 218 17.77 -34.60 7.02
C GLU A 218 17.25 -33.24 6.55
N MET A 219 17.91 -32.68 5.54
CA MET A 219 17.57 -31.37 5.00
C MET A 219 16.65 -31.55 3.78
N PRO A 220 15.49 -30.86 3.74
CA PRO A 220 14.64 -30.86 2.56
C PRO A 220 15.37 -30.26 1.35
N ASP A 221 15.01 -30.74 0.16
CA ASP A 221 15.59 -30.26 -1.10
C ASP A 221 15.36 -28.73 -1.24
N PRO A 222 16.43 -27.91 -1.34
CA PRO A 222 16.31 -26.47 -1.45
C PRO A 222 15.56 -26.03 -2.72
N THR A 223 15.57 -26.84 -3.79
CA THR A 223 14.84 -26.51 -5.02
C THR A 223 13.33 -26.51 -4.80
N LEU A 224 12.81 -27.43 -3.98
CA LEU A 224 11.40 -27.50 -3.62
C LEU A 224 10.98 -26.23 -2.85
N ILE A 225 11.75 -25.84 -1.84
CA ILE A 225 11.49 -24.66 -1.00
C ILE A 225 11.38 -23.39 -1.86
N TYR A 226 12.34 -23.16 -2.75
CA TYR A 226 12.32 -21.97 -3.61
C TYR A 226 11.20 -22.01 -4.65
N SER A 227 10.90 -23.19 -5.22
CA SER A 227 9.79 -23.36 -6.16
C SER A 227 8.41 -23.10 -5.51
N GLU A 228 8.29 -23.35 -4.21
CA GLU A 228 7.11 -23.07 -3.43
C GLU A 228 7.01 -21.61 -2.96
N GLY A 229 8.01 -20.78 -3.24
CA GLY A 229 8.07 -19.39 -2.77
C GLY A 229 8.21 -19.31 -1.24
N ARG A 230 8.82 -20.33 -0.64
CA ARG A 230 9.08 -20.42 0.80
C ARG A 230 10.51 -20.03 1.12
N THR A 231 10.73 -19.71 2.38
CA THR A 231 12.03 -19.36 2.96
C THR A 231 12.72 -20.55 3.61
N GLY A 232 11.95 -21.59 3.97
CA GLY A 232 12.44 -22.74 4.76
C GLY A 232 12.48 -22.45 6.27
N LEU A 233 11.94 -21.31 6.69
CA LEU A 233 11.84 -20.90 8.09
C LEU A 233 10.38 -20.99 8.55
N PRO A 234 10.08 -21.67 9.67
CA PRO A 234 8.72 -22.03 10.03
C PRO A 234 7.81 -20.82 10.28
N MET A 235 8.26 -19.78 10.99
CA MET A 235 7.41 -18.61 11.27
C MET A 235 7.18 -17.78 10.02
N ALA A 236 8.24 -17.54 9.24
CA ALA A 236 8.13 -16.83 7.97
C ALA A 236 7.21 -17.57 6.97
N ASP A 237 7.36 -18.90 6.84
CA ASP A 237 6.57 -19.70 5.89
C ASP A 237 5.10 -19.84 6.33
N MET A 238 4.85 -19.97 7.64
CA MET A 238 3.49 -19.98 8.18
C MET A 238 2.78 -18.64 7.96
N TRP A 239 3.49 -17.52 8.19
CA TRP A 239 2.97 -16.20 7.90
C TRP A 239 2.70 -16.01 6.40
N LEU A 240 3.63 -16.39 5.52
CA LEU A 240 3.46 -16.31 4.06
C LEU A 240 2.28 -17.14 3.56
N ALA A 241 2.08 -18.35 4.11
CA ALA A 241 0.93 -19.19 3.77
C ALA A 241 -0.41 -18.56 4.20
N MET A 242 -0.41 -17.78 5.28
CA MET A 242 -1.59 -17.06 5.77
C MET A 242 -1.89 -15.81 4.93
N VAL A 243 -0.89 -14.98 4.60
CA VAL A 243 -1.11 -13.69 3.91
C VAL A 243 -1.10 -13.77 2.38
N ASN A 244 -0.46 -14.80 1.81
CA ASN A 244 -0.32 -14.99 0.37
C ASN A 244 -0.40 -16.49 -0.04
N PRO A 245 -1.52 -17.19 0.26
CA PRO A 245 -1.66 -18.63 -0.01
C PRO A 245 -1.48 -19.00 -1.49
N TYR A 246 -1.80 -18.07 -2.41
CA TYR A 246 -1.71 -18.27 -3.86
C TYR A 246 -0.44 -17.66 -4.49
N ARG A 247 0.52 -17.21 -3.68
CA ARG A 247 1.84 -16.72 -4.15
C ARG A 247 1.73 -15.63 -5.21
N LEU A 248 0.86 -14.64 -4.97
CA LEU A 248 0.77 -13.44 -5.79
C LEU A 248 2.17 -12.83 -5.92
N THR A 249 2.66 -12.71 -7.16
CA THR A 249 3.97 -12.14 -7.48
C THR A 249 3.91 -10.63 -7.76
N SER A 250 2.69 -10.11 -7.94
CA SER A 250 2.42 -8.70 -8.19
C SER A 250 1.10 -8.27 -7.52
N PRO A 251 0.97 -6.99 -7.16
CA PRO A 251 -0.28 -6.47 -6.64
C PRO A 251 -1.37 -6.51 -7.73
N SER A 252 -2.62 -6.76 -7.33
CA SER A 252 -3.76 -6.68 -8.25
C SER A 252 -3.93 -5.25 -8.76
N ARG A 253 -4.18 -5.11 -10.07
CA ARG A 253 -4.31 -3.80 -10.73
C ARG A 253 -5.53 -3.80 -11.62
N ALA A 254 -6.43 -2.85 -11.37
CA ALA A 254 -7.40 -2.41 -12.35
C ALA A 254 -6.82 -1.21 -13.11
N TYR A 255 -6.92 -1.25 -14.44
CA TYR A 255 -6.62 -0.13 -15.32
C TYR A 255 -7.92 0.35 -15.93
N SER A 256 -8.26 1.61 -15.70
CA SER A 256 -9.35 2.30 -16.37
C SER A 256 -8.73 3.48 -17.13
N PRO A 257 -8.91 3.57 -18.46
CA PRO A 257 -8.45 4.71 -19.24
C PRO A 257 -9.06 6.04 -18.77
N ASP A 258 -10.31 5.99 -18.30
CA ASP A 258 -11.07 7.18 -17.88
C ASP A 258 -10.75 7.60 -16.44
N PHE A 259 -10.13 6.72 -15.65
CA PHE A 259 -9.78 7.02 -14.27
C PHE A 259 -8.48 7.84 -14.18
N GLN A 260 -8.64 9.15 -14.05
CA GLN A 260 -7.53 10.07 -13.80
C GLN A 260 -7.03 9.91 -12.36
N ARG A 261 -5.82 9.37 -12.23
CA ARG A 261 -5.18 9.19 -10.92
C ARG A 261 -4.68 10.55 -10.40
N PRO A 262 -4.74 10.80 -9.08
CA PRO A 262 -4.16 12.01 -8.52
C PRO A 262 -2.66 12.05 -8.79
N ARG A 263 -2.12 13.25 -8.97
CA ARG A 263 -0.68 13.41 -9.18
C ARG A 263 0.05 13.08 -7.89
N VAL A 264 1.06 12.23 -8.01
CA VAL A 264 1.95 11.84 -6.91
C VAL A 264 3.25 12.60 -7.12
N GLN A 265 3.65 13.39 -6.14
CA GLN A 265 4.97 14.03 -6.14
C GLN A 265 5.97 13.05 -5.53
N GLN A 266 6.96 12.60 -6.32
CA GLN A 266 7.94 11.62 -5.85
C GLN A 266 9.29 12.23 -5.45
N TRP A 267 9.66 13.35 -6.06
CA TRP A 267 10.92 14.05 -5.83
C TRP A 267 10.67 15.56 -6.07
N PRO A 268 11.22 16.47 -5.26
CA PRO A 268 11.23 17.90 -5.56
C PRO A 268 11.99 18.23 -6.85
#